data_AF-A0A5J4P3Y0-F1
#
_entry.id   AF-A0A5J4P3Y0-F1
#
_cell.length_a   1.000
_cell.length_b   1.000
_cell.length_c   1.000
_cell.angle_alpha   90.00
_cell.angle_beta   90.00
_cell.angle_gamma   90.00
#
_symmetry.space_group_name_H-M   'P 1'
#
loop_
_entity.id
_entity.type
_entity.pdbx_description
1 polymer ?
#
loop_
_entity_poly.entity_id
_entity_poly.type
_entity_poly.pdbx_seq_one_letter_code
_entity_poly.pdbx_strand_id
1 'polypeptide(L)'
;MTDQFAGYHVLDKENEKNFIRLQVDHKVMYSLCNGIHTNGIESFWAILKRGIYGIFHHISTAYLQSYVNEFCFRLNYRNYGIVKLI
;
A
#
# COMPACT_ATOMS: atom_id res chain seq x y z
N MET A 1 11.40 -4.79 -1.01
CA MET A 1 10.63 -5.15 0.20
C MET A 1 9.64 -6.19 -0.29
N THR A 2 9.88 -7.46 0.00
CA THR A 2 9.11 -8.56 -0.60
C THR A 2 8.20 -9.18 0.44
N ASP A 3 7.07 -9.69 -0.02
CA ASP A 3 6.13 -10.54 0.71
C ASP A 3 6.75 -11.84 1.25
N GLN A 4 8.00 -12.15 0.85
CA GLN A 4 8.89 -13.22 1.32
C GLN A 4 9.60 -13.01 2.65
N PHE A 5 9.30 -11.95 3.40
CA PHE A 5 9.93 -11.76 4.69
C PHE A 5 9.53 -12.85 5.70
N ALA A 6 10.54 -13.51 6.31
CA ALA A 6 10.35 -14.65 7.22
C ALA A 6 9.51 -14.32 8.46
N GLY A 7 9.43 -13.06 8.87
CA GLY A 7 8.55 -12.62 9.96
C GLY A 7 7.06 -12.86 9.70
N TYR A 8 6.65 -13.05 8.44
CA TYR A 8 5.27 -13.33 8.08
C TYR A 8 4.88 -14.81 8.18
N HIS A 9 5.81 -15.73 8.49
CA HIS A 9 5.49 -17.17 8.63
C HIS A 9 4.48 -17.46 9.75
N VAL A 10 4.34 -16.56 10.72
CA VAL A 10 3.30 -16.66 11.76
C VAL A 10 1.88 -16.64 11.19
N LEU A 11 1.71 -16.04 10.01
CA LEU A 11 0.42 -15.90 9.33
C LEU A 11 0.03 -17.13 8.51
N ASP A 12 0.94 -18.07 8.31
CA ASP A 12 0.68 -19.33 7.60
C ASP A 12 0.02 -20.38 8.52
N LYS A 13 -0.19 -20.03 9.80
CA LYS A 13 -0.93 -20.86 10.76
C LYS A 13 -2.43 -20.81 10.49
N GLU A 14 -3.10 -21.92 10.78
CA GLU A 14 -4.57 -21.99 10.75
C GLU A 14 -5.17 -20.90 11.65
N ASN A 15 -6.14 -20.20 11.09
CA ASN A 15 -6.82 -19.08 11.71
C ASN A 15 -8.33 -19.33 11.67
N GLU A 16 -9.06 -18.77 12.62
CA GLU A 16 -10.52 -18.99 12.78
C GLU A 16 -11.34 -18.63 11.53
N LYS A 17 -10.78 -17.82 10.65
CA LYS A 17 -11.42 -17.28 9.43
C LYS A 17 -10.92 -17.93 8.13
N ASN A 18 -10.05 -18.94 8.22
CA ASN A 18 -9.50 -19.70 7.10
C ASN A 18 -8.88 -18.83 5.99
N PHE A 19 -8.15 -17.79 6.38
CA PHE A 19 -7.41 -16.94 5.45
C PHE A 19 -6.13 -17.63 5.01
N ILE A 20 -5.94 -17.75 3.70
CA ILE A 20 -4.74 -18.28 3.07
C ILE A 20 -3.85 -17.11 2.68
N ARG A 21 -2.58 -17.13 3.10
CA ARG A 21 -1.58 -16.18 2.63
C ARG A 21 -1.10 -16.60 1.24
N LEU A 22 -1.27 -15.70 0.27
CA LEU A 22 -0.68 -15.83 -1.05
C LEU A 22 0.59 -14.99 -1.11
N GLN A 23 1.63 -15.55 -1.71
CA GLN A 23 2.94 -14.92 -1.84
C GLN A 23 3.43 -15.12 -3.27
N VAL A 24 4.05 -14.08 -3.82
CA VAL A 24 4.69 -14.09 -5.11
C VAL A 24 6.20 -14.18 -4.89
N ASP A 25 6.85 -15.19 -5.47
CA ASP A 25 8.30 -15.18 -5.53
C ASP A 25 8.77 -14.18 -6.58
N HIS A 26 9.14 -12.98 -6.13
CA HIS A 26 9.57 -11.87 -6.95
C HIS A 26 10.94 -12.09 -7.64
N LYS A 27 11.65 -13.20 -7.38
CA LYS A 27 12.80 -13.62 -8.20
C LYS A 27 12.38 -14.43 -9.42
N VAL A 28 11.23 -15.10 -9.35
CA VAL A 28 10.74 -16.01 -10.39
C VAL A 28 9.66 -15.34 -11.25
N MET A 29 8.78 -14.53 -10.65
CA MET A 29 7.71 -13.84 -11.37
C MET A 29 7.33 -12.51 -10.73
N TYR A 30 6.83 -11.57 -11.53
CA TYR A 30 6.39 -10.25 -11.06
C TYR A 30 4.93 -10.21 -10.59
N SER A 31 4.12 -11.21 -10.94
CA SER A 31 2.71 -11.34 -10.55
C SER A 31 2.25 -12.78 -10.78
N LEU A 32 1.35 -13.27 -9.94
CA LEU A 32 0.62 -14.51 -10.20
C LEU A 32 -0.40 -14.28 -11.34
N CYS A 33 -0.68 -15.34 -12.10
CA CYS A 33 -1.46 -15.33 -13.35
C CYS A 33 -2.85 -14.66 -13.28
N ASN A 34 -3.40 -14.46 -12.08
CA ASN A 34 -4.69 -13.81 -11.82
C ASN A 34 -4.60 -12.32 -11.43
N GLY A 35 -3.45 -11.66 -11.64
CA GLY A 35 -3.26 -10.25 -11.31
C GLY A 35 -2.99 -9.99 -9.82
N ILE A 36 -2.69 -11.04 -9.06
CA ILE A 36 -2.22 -10.88 -7.68
C ILE A 36 -0.77 -10.38 -7.72
N HIS A 37 -0.57 -9.17 -7.21
CA HIS A 37 0.73 -8.52 -7.09
C HIS A 37 0.70 -7.45 -6.00
N THR A 38 1.86 -7.10 -5.45
CA THR A 38 2.02 -6.01 -4.47
C THR A 38 2.25 -4.63 -5.10
N ASN A 39 2.40 -4.56 -6.43
CA ASN A 39 2.72 -3.33 -7.17
C ASN A 39 1.79 -2.15 -6.85
N GLY A 40 0.50 -2.40 -6.62
CA GLY A 40 -0.48 -1.36 -6.29
C GLY A 40 -0.17 -0.67 -4.95
N ILE A 41 -0.01 -1.46 -3.88
CA ILE A 41 0.29 -0.91 -2.55
C ILE A 41 1.71 -0.32 -2.48
N GLU A 42 2.67 -0.90 -3.19
CA GLU A 42 4.03 -0.34 -3.30
C GLU A 42 4.03 1.03 -3.99
N SER A 43 3.27 1.17 -5.08
CA SER A 43 3.09 2.44 -5.78
C SER A 43 2.45 3.50 -4.87
N PHE A 44 1.45 3.12 -4.07
CA PHE A 44 0.84 4.00 -3.07
C PHE A 44 1.89 4.53 -2.07
N TRP A 45 2.70 3.65 -1.48
CA TRP A 45 3.75 4.05 -0.53
C TRP A 45 4.84 4.92 -1.18
N ALA A 46 5.17 4.68 -2.45
CA ALA A 46 6.12 5.51 -3.18
C ALA A 46 5.60 6.95 -3.34
N ILE A 47 4.31 7.11 -3.67
CA ILE A 47 3.66 8.42 -3.80
C ILE A 47 3.57 9.12 -2.43
N LEU A 48 3.13 8.41 -1.39
CA LEU A 48 3.02 8.98 -0.04
C LEU A 48 4.38 9.50 0.45
N LYS A 49 5.44 8.68 0.34
CA LYS A 49 6.80 9.08 0.73
C LYS A 49 7.26 10.32 -0.03
N ARG A 50 7.05 10.38 -1.34
CA ARG A 50 7.40 11.55 -2.16
C ARG A 50 6.61 12.79 -1.75
N GLY A 51 5.33 12.65 -1.43
CA GLY A 51 4.49 13.72 -0.91
C GLY A 51 4.97 14.23 0.45
N ILE A 52 5.36 13.33 1.34
CA ILE A 52 5.97 13.64 2.64
C ILE A 52 7.25 14.46 2.47
N TYR A 53 8.14 14.06 1.56
CA TYR A 53 9.40 14.79 1.33
C TYR A 53 9.21 16.15 0.62
N GLY A 54 8.23 16.27 -0.27
CA GLY A 54 8.11 17.44 -1.15
C GLY A 54 7.04 18.47 -0.76
N ILE A 55 5.92 18.03 -0.17
CA ILE A 55 4.75 18.88 0.09
C ILE A 55 4.77 19.35 1.56
N PHE A 56 5.08 18.44 2.48
CA PHE A 56 5.04 18.73 3.90
C PHE A 56 6.43 19.10 4.43
N HIS A 57 6.62 20.38 4.74
CA HIS A 57 7.87 20.86 5.34
C HIS A 57 7.96 20.54 6.84
N HIS A 58 6.82 20.25 7.49
CA HIS A 58 6.75 19.85 8.90
C HIS A 58 5.66 18.79 9.09
N ILE A 59 6.06 17.57 9.48
CA ILE A 59 5.16 16.46 9.81
C ILE A 59 5.24 16.16 11.30
N SER A 60 4.07 16.05 11.92
CA SER A 60 3.96 15.50 13.27
C SER A 60 3.44 14.07 13.20
N THR A 61 4.03 13.19 14.01
CA THR A 61 3.60 11.80 14.16
C THR A 61 2.16 11.70 14.66
N ALA A 62 1.67 12.71 15.40
CA ALA A 62 0.30 12.77 15.89
C ALA A 62 -0.76 12.79 14.78
N TYR A 63 -0.41 13.29 13.58
CA TYR A 63 -1.33 13.40 12.44
C TYR A 63 -1.00 12.44 11.31
N LEU A 64 -0.16 11.43 11.55
CA LEU A 64 0.29 10.49 10.52
C LEU A 64 -0.89 9.82 9.79
N GLN A 65 -1.91 9.43 10.55
CA GLN A 65 -3.13 8.84 10.00
C GLN A 65 -3.88 9.79 9.08
N SER A 66 -3.94 11.08 9.40
CA SER A 66 -4.62 12.09 8.59
C SER A 66 -3.93 12.27 7.24
N TYR A 67 -2.60 12.27 7.20
CA TYR A 67 -1.85 12.31 5.93
C TYR A 67 -2.15 11.07 5.09
N VAL A 68 -2.13 9.87 5.68
CA VAL A 68 -2.45 8.63 4.95
C VAL A 68 -3.87 8.68 4.38
N ASN A 69 -4.85 9.16 5.16
CA ASN A 69 -6.23 9.29 4.72
C ASN A 69 -6.38 10.23 3.52
N GLU A 70 -5.67 11.36 3.51
CA GLU A 70 -5.67 12.31 2.40
C GLU A 70 -5.12 11.67 1.11
N PHE A 71 -4.00 10.95 1.19
CA PHE A 71 -3.45 10.26 0.02
C PHE A 71 -4.36 9.12 -0.46
N CYS A 72 -5.01 8.41 0.45
CA CYS A 72 -6.00 7.38 0.12
C CYS A 72 -7.19 7.99 -0.64
N PHE A 73 -7.73 9.10 -0.14
CA PHE A 73 -8.77 9.87 -0.82
C PHE A 73 -8.32 10.30 -2.22
N ARG A 74 -7.14 10.93 -2.33
CA ARG A 74 -6.60 11.39 -3.62
C ARG A 74 -6.47 10.25 -4.64
N LEU A 75 -6.02 9.07 -4.21
CA LEU A 75 -5.88 7.91 -5.10
C LEU A 75 -7.23 7.36 -5.56
N ASN A 76 -8.17 7.19 -4.63
CA ASN A 76 -9.49 6.61 -4.92
C ASN A 76 -10.33 7.51 -5.82
N TYR A 77 -10.22 8.84 -5.66
CA TYR A 77 -10.98 9.81 -6.43
C TYR A 77 -10.22 10.37 -7.63
N ARG A 78 -9.01 9.87 -7.95
CA ARG A 78 -8.18 10.36 -9.08
C ARG A 78 -8.89 10.33 -10.43
N ASN A 79 -9.75 9.35 -10.66
CA ASN A 79 -10.45 9.15 -11.94
C ASN A 79 -11.84 9.81 -11.97
N TYR A 80 -12.33 10.26 -10.81
CA TYR A 80 -13.53 11.06 -10.73
C TYR A 80 -13.12 12.51 -10.97
N GLY A 81 -13.32 12.98 -12.20
CA GLY A 81 -12.96 14.33 -12.62
C GLY A 81 -13.25 15.37 -11.54
N ILE A 82 -12.19 16.09 -11.18
CA ILE A 82 -12.04 17.10 -10.12
C ILE A 82 -13.38 17.79 -9.78
N VAL A 83 -13.94 17.49 -8.61
CA VAL A 83 -14.73 18.49 -7.88
C VAL A 83 -13.72 19.57 -7.50
N LYS A 84 -13.75 20.69 -8.23
CA LYS A 84 -12.99 21.90 -7.90
C LYS A 84 -13.39 22.32 -6.49
N LEU A 85 -12.52 22.07 -5.52
CA LEU A 85 -12.53 22.73 -4.23
C LEU A 85 -11.47 23.84 -4.27
N ILE A 86 -11.72 24.82 -5.14
CA ILE A 86 -11.23 26.21 -5.06
C ILE A 86 -12.33 27.08 -5.65
#